data_AF-A0A0B4GGU4-F1
#
_entry.id   AF-A0A0B4GGU4-F1
#
_cell.length_a   1.000
_cell.length_b   1.000
_cell.length_c   1.000
_cell.angle_alpha   90.00
_cell.angle_beta   90.00
_cell.angle_gamma   90.00
#
_symmetry.space_group_name_H-M   'P 1'
#
loop_
_entity.id
_entity.type
_entity.pdbx_description
1 polymer ?
#
loop_
_entity_poly.entity_id
_entity_poly.type
_entity_poly.pdbx_seq_one_letter_code
_entity_poly.pdbx_strand_id
1 'polypeptide(L)'
;MANQASMTNNLDLRYWMRHSVPPLLALLRAAGSYSDADQGKHIQFLCDYVLPNFGPRPTEDFPSKSWFTQSGFPMDLSLNLNAGKPKVRYAWEFLGPNGPEDDDMYAISALRKCLASLSTELGFSTQWADALLDALAPTSEEATTTQQNIQQWQASLLPPGVEPTPGARLPFAALAYGLDGPRTDTRYETRQ
;
A
#
# COMPACT_ATOMS: atom_id res chain seq x y z
N MET A 1 3.44 -21.89 -17.88
CA MET A 1 2.76 -21.12 -16.82
C MET A 1 3.74 -20.47 -15.84
N ALA A 2 4.63 -21.20 -15.16
CA ALA A 2 5.61 -20.61 -14.20
C ALA A 2 6.54 -19.53 -14.81
N ASN A 3 7.02 -19.73 -16.04
CA ASN A 3 7.92 -18.79 -16.72
C ASN A 3 7.21 -17.47 -17.13
N GLN A 4 5.89 -17.52 -17.37
CA GLN A 4 5.07 -16.35 -17.70
C GLN A 4 4.72 -15.55 -16.44
N ALA A 5 4.36 -16.22 -15.34
CA ALA A 5 4.14 -15.58 -14.05
C ALA A 5 5.40 -14.87 -13.53
N SER A 6 6.57 -15.50 -13.67
CA SER A 6 7.86 -14.87 -13.33
C SER A 6 8.19 -13.63 -14.19
N MET A 7 7.89 -13.68 -15.49
CA MET A 7 8.05 -12.53 -16.40
C MET A 7 7.09 -11.38 -16.08
N THR A 8 5.83 -11.67 -15.78
CA THR A 8 4.82 -10.67 -15.40
C THR A 8 5.22 -9.98 -14.09
N ASN A 9 5.57 -10.77 -13.06
CA ASN A 9 6.05 -10.23 -11.78
C ASN A 9 7.28 -9.33 -11.96
N ASN A 10 8.16 -9.65 -12.92
CA ASN A 10 9.32 -8.82 -13.24
C ASN A 10 8.97 -7.52 -13.97
N LEU A 11 7.96 -7.52 -14.83
CA LEU A 11 7.45 -6.30 -15.48
C LEU A 11 6.74 -5.39 -14.48
N ASP A 12 5.96 -5.97 -13.57
CA ASP A 12 5.24 -5.25 -12.52
C ASP A 12 6.21 -4.58 -11.55
N LEU A 13 7.21 -5.34 -11.06
CA LEU A 13 8.24 -4.78 -10.19
C LEU A 13 9.01 -3.64 -10.88
N ARG A 14 9.40 -3.81 -12.16
CA ARG A 14 10.07 -2.75 -12.91
C ARG A 14 9.22 -1.50 -13.07
N TYR A 15 7.92 -1.67 -13.30
CA TYR A 15 6.98 -0.56 -13.33
C TYR A 15 6.98 0.16 -11.98
N TRP A 16 6.78 -0.56 -10.88
CA TRP A 16 6.74 0.05 -9.55
C TRP A 16 8.06 0.72 -9.16
N MET A 17 9.21 0.12 -9.50
CA MET A 17 10.52 0.75 -9.29
C MET A 17 10.62 2.08 -10.04
N ARG A 18 10.22 2.11 -11.32
CA ARG A 18 10.24 3.31 -12.15
C ARG A 18 9.39 4.45 -11.57
N HIS A 19 8.28 4.11 -10.92
CA HIS A 19 7.33 5.10 -10.39
C HIS A 19 7.53 5.44 -8.91
N SER A 20 8.24 4.61 -8.14
CA SER A 20 8.41 4.80 -6.68
C SER A 20 9.81 5.29 -6.29
N VAL A 21 10.86 4.83 -6.99
CA VAL A 21 12.24 5.17 -6.63
C VAL A 21 12.57 6.64 -6.90
N PRO A 22 12.31 7.21 -8.10
CA PRO A 22 12.64 8.60 -8.37
C PRO A 22 12.03 9.62 -7.39
N PRO A 23 10.72 9.57 -7.05
CA PRO A 23 10.15 10.55 -6.12
C PRO A 23 10.67 10.39 -4.69
N LEU A 24 10.86 9.15 -4.20
CA LEU A 24 11.45 8.95 -2.87
C LEU A 24 12.89 9.49 -2.81
N LEU A 25 13.70 9.20 -3.83
CA LEU A 25 15.07 9.69 -3.91
C LEU A 25 15.14 11.22 -3.98
N ALA A 26 14.27 11.84 -4.78
CA ALA A 26 14.17 13.29 -4.85
C ALA A 26 13.82 13.89 -3.48
N LEU A 27 12.89 13.28 -2.76
CA LEU A 27 12.46 13.75 -1.44
C LEU A 27 13.57 13.59 -0.38
N LEU A 28 14.29 12.47 -0.38
CA LEU A 28 15.45 12.24 0.49
C LEU A 28 16.56 13.28 0.26
N ARG A 29 16.84 13.60 -1.00
CA ARG A 29 17.81 14.65 -1.37
C ARG A 29 17.34 16.03 -0.92
N ALA A 30 16.07 16.34 -1.16
CA ALA A 30 15.47 17.63 -0.78
C ALA A 30 15.44 17.84 0.74
N ALA A 31 15.29 16.77 1.52
CA ALA A 31 15.35 16.84 2.98
C ALA A 31 16.73 17.26 3.51
N GLY A 32 17.80 17.04 2.73
CA GLY A 32 19.18 17.47 3.04
C GLY A 32 19.82 16.78 4.27
N SER A 33 19.09 15.90 4.95
CA SER A 33 19.50 15.23 6.18
C SER A 33 20.06 13.82 5.98
N TYR A 34 19.99 13.28 4.75
CA TYR A 34 20.40 11.92 4.38
C TYR A 34 21.66 11.93 3.51
N SER A 35 22.68 11.17 3.92
CA SER A 35 23.86 10.95 3.09
C SER A 35 23.53 10.10 1.85
N ASP A 36 24.43 10.05 0.86
CA ASP A 36 24.25 9.17 -0.31
C ASP A 36 24.16 7.69 0.09
N ALA A 37 24.86 7.29 1.15
CA ALA A 37 24.78 5.95 1.71
C ALA A 37 23.41 5.67 2.36
N ASP A 38 22.84 6.65 3.07
CA ASP A 38 21.49 6.54 3.65
C ASP A 38 20.43 6.48 2.55
N GLN A 39 20.55 7.32 1.52
CA GLN A 39 19.70 7.28 0.34
C GLN A 39 19.72 5.87 -0.30
N GLY A 40 20.92 5.32 -0.53
CA GLY A 40 21.08 3.97 -1.09
C GLY A 40 20.38 2.89 -0.26
N LYS A 41 20.53 2.93 1.07
CA LYS A 41 19.88 1.97 1.98
C LYS A 41 18.35 2.06 1.93
N HIS A 42 17.79 3.26 1.89
CA HIS A 42 16.34 3.43 1.84
C HIS A 42 15.75 3.02 0.50
N ILE A 43 16.44 3.31 -0.61
CA ILE A 43 16.03 2.82 -1.93
C ILE A 43 16.09 1.30 -2.01
N GLN A 44 17.15 0.69 -1.45
CA GLN A 44 17.26 -0.76 -1.37
C GLN A 44 16.10 -1.34 -0.54
N PHE A 45 15.84 -0.80 0.65
CA PHE A 45 14.74 -1.25 1.50
C PHE A 45 13.38 -1.18 0.79
N LEU A 46 13.09 -0.07 0.09
CA LEU A 46 11.88 0.09 -0.72
C LEU A 46 11.77 -1.03 -1.77
N CYS A 47 12.85 -1.29 -2.52
CA CYS A 47 12.85 -2.29 -3.58
C CYS A 47 12.73 -3.73 -3.07
N ASP A 48 13.38 -4.04 -1.95
CA ASP A 48 13.50 -5.40 -1.44
C ASP A 48 12.23 -5.82 -0.66
N TYR A 49 11.64 -4.90 0.12
CA TYR A 49 10.57 -5.25 1.07
C TYR A 49 9.21 -4.64 0.75
N VAL A 50 9.14 -3.55 -0.01
CA VAL A 50 7.88 -2.79 -0.19
C VAL A 50 7.29 -3.00 -1.57
N LEU A 51 8.04 -2.70 -2.63
CA LEU A 51 7.54 -2.78 -4.01
C LEU A 51 7.05 -4.18 -4.44
N PRO A 52 7.62 -5.31 -3.97
CA PRO A 52 7.07 -6.63 -4.28
C PRO A 52 5.63 -6.84 -3.78
N ASN A 53 5.16 -6.01 -2.84
CA ASN A 53 3.83 -6.10 -2.25
C ASN A 53 2.80 -5.13 -2.87
N PHE A 54 3.19 -4.35 -3.90
CA PHE A 54 2.26 -3.47 -4.62
C PHE A 54 1.39 -4.21 -5.63
N GLY A 55 1.65 -5.49 -5.87
CA GLY A 55 0.85 -6.31 -6.78
C GLY A 55 1.02 -5.95 -8.25
N PRO A 56 0.06 -6.34 -9.11
CA PRO A 56 0.12 -6.11 -10.55
C PRO A 56 0.15 -4.63 -10.90
N ARG A 57 0.90 -4.26 -11.95
CA ARG A 57 0.86 -2.88 -12.46
C ARG A 57 -0.50 -2.56 -13.07
N PRO A 58 -0.95 -1.30 -13.01
CA PRO A 58 -2.15 -0.89 -13.73
C PRO A 58 -1.98 -1.03 -15.25
N THR A 59 -3.03 -1.47 -15.92
CA THR A 59 -3.18 -1.51 -17.38
C THR A 59 -4.48 -0.84 -17.80
N GLU A 60 -4.72 -0.67 -19.10
CA GLU A 60 -5.99 -0.12 -19.61
C GLU A 60 -7.18 -1.01 -19.21
N ASP A 61 -7.02 -2.33 -19.28
CA ASP A 61 -8.06 -3.29 -18.92
C ASP A 61 -8.21 -3.46 -17.39
N PHE A 62 -7.15 -3.18 -16.64
CA PHE A 62 -7.09 -3.32 -15.18
C PHE A 62 -6.47 -2.07 -14.56
N PRO A 63 -7.23 -0.95 -14.45
CA PRO A 63 -6.72 0.28 -13.85
C PRO A 63 -6.36 0.06 -12.37
N SER A 64 -5.58 0.98 -11.80
CA SER A 64 -5.16 0.83 -10.40
C SER A 64 -6.36 0.78 -9.47
N LYS A 65 -6.38 -0.23 -8.60
CA LYS A 65 -7.44 -0.45 -7.62
C LYS A 65 -7.14 0.19 -6.25
N SER A 66 -6.00 0.88 -6.09
CA SER A 66 -5.68 1.54 -4.83
C SER A 66 -6.46 2.83 -4.67
N TRP A 67 -7.09 3.01 -3.51
CA TRP A 67 -7.73 4.27 -3.11
C TRP A 67 -6.89 5.03 -2.07
N PHE A 68 -5.66 4.57 -1.88
CA PHE A 68 -4.75 5.13 -0.90
C PHE A 68 -4.36 6.58 -1.21
N THR A 69 -4.29 6.92 -2.51
CA THR A 69 -4.05 8.26 -3.02
C THR A 69 -5.05 8.59 -4.14
N GLN A 70 -5.26 9.88 -4.39
CA GLN A 70 -6.16 10.35 -5.45
C GLN A 70 -5.72 9.94 -6.86
N SER A 71 -4.43 9.64 -7.06
CA SER A 71 -3.89 9.17 -8.33
C SER A 71 -4.03 7.67 -8.54
N GLY A 72 -4.56 6.94 -7.55
CA GLY A 72 -4.56 5.49 -7.53
C GLY A 72 -3.19 4.88 -7.26
N PHE A 73 -2.20 5.65 -6.83
CA PHE A 73 -0.87 5.13 -6.49
C PHE A 73 -0.88 4.54 -5.06
N PRO A 74 -0.38 3.32 -4.82
CA PRO A 74 -0.50 2.63 -3.54
C PRO A 74 0.49 3.11 -2.47
N MET A 75 1.13 4.26 -2.65
CA MET A 75 2.08 4.83 -1.69
C MET A 75 1.89 6.34 -1.58
N ASP A 76 1.97 6.85 -0.36
CA ASP A 76 1.94 8.26 -0.03
C ASP A 76 3.30 8.66 0.55
N LEU A 77 3.88 9.74 0.02
CA LEU A 77 5.15 10.29 0.49
C LEU A 77 4.89 11.52 1.35
N SER A 78 5.54 11.57 2.50
CA SER A 78 5.39 12.67 3.45
C SER A 78 6.73 13.13 4.00
N LEU A 79 6.82 14.41 4.34
CA LEU A 79 8.00 15.03 4.93
C LEU A 79 7.60 15.68 6.24
N ASN A 80 8.23 15.25 7.33
CA ASN A 80 8.06 15.88 8.62
C ASN A 80 8.98 17.12 8.73
N LEU A 81 8.37 18.30 8.79
CA LEU A 81 9.04 19.60 8.90
C LEU A 81 9.13 19.98 10.38
N ASN A 82 10.21 19.54 11.03
CA ASN A 82 10.52 19.90 12.42
C ASN A 82 11.61 20.98 12.45
N ALA A 83 11.74 21.72 13.56
CA ALA A 83 12.86 22.64 13.78
C ALA A 83 14.24 21.95 13.77
N GLY A 84 14.28 20.62 13.88
CA GLY A 84 15.47 19.78 13.70
C GLY A 84 15.69 19.37 12.24
N LYS A 85 16.23 18.17 12.03
CA LYS A 85 16.42 17.62 10.69
C LYS A 85 15.08 17.16 10.11
N PRO A 86 14.69 17.58 8.89
CA PRO A 86 13.52 17.05 8.21
C PRO A 86 13.62 15.53 8.07
N LYS A 87 12.50 14.83 8.29
CA LYS A 87 12.43 13.36 8.18
C LYS A 87 11.42 12.94 7.14
N VAL A 88 11.85 12.16 6.18
CA VAL A 88 10.99 11.54 5.17
C VAL A 88 10.26 10.35 5.80
N ARG A 89 8.98 10.19 5.44
CA ARG A 89 8.17 9.02 5.75
C ARG A 89 7.38 8.66 4.51
N TYR A 90 7.20 7.38 4.24
CA TYR A 90 6.21 6.94 3.28
C TYR A 90 5.26 5.93 3.91
N ALA A 91 4.00 5.99 3.51
CA ALA A 91 2.98 5.01 3.87
C ALA A 91 2.49 4.32 2.61
N TRP A 92 2.00 3.10 2.70
CA TRP A 92 1.54 2.36 1.53
C TRP A 92 0.43 1.37 1.86
N GLU A 93 -0.41 1.13 0.87
CA GLU A 93 -1.52 0.19 0.93
C GLU A 93 -1.08 -1.21 0.49
N PHE A 94 -1.59 -2.21 1.20
CA PHE A 94 -1.28 -3.61 0.95
C PHE A 94 -2.12 -4.18 -0.19
N LEU A 95 -1.55 -4.27 -1.37
CA LEU A 95 -2.21 -4.91 -2.52
C LEU A 95 -1.91 -6.41 -2.60
N GLY A 96 -0.75 -6.83 -2.10
CA GLY A 96 -0.29 -8.22 -2.16
C GLY A 96 0.21 -8.61 -3.56
N PRO A 97 1.03 -9.67 -3.69
CA PRO A 97 1.71 -9.99 -4.96
C PRO A 97 0.76 -10.37 -6.10
N ASN A 98 -0.42 -10.90 -5.77
CA ASN A 98 -1.43 -11.29 -6.75
C ASN A 98 -2.47 -10.18 -6.99
N GLY A 99 -2.34 -9.03 -6.31
CA GLY A 99 -3.39 -8.03 -6.23
C GLY A 99 -4.53 -8.47 -5.30
N PRO A 100 -5.57 -7.62 -5.16
CA PRO A 100 -6.72 -7.94 -4.33
C PRO A 100 -7.48 -9.15 -4.88
N GLU A 101 -7.89 -10.06 -3.99
CA GLU A 101 -8.91 -11.07 -4.28
C GLU A 101 -10.25 -10.35 -4.48
N ASP A 102 -11.07 -10.81 -5.43
CA ASP A 102 -12.28 -10.08 -5.87
C ASP A 102 -13.39 -9.98 -4.79
N ASP A 103 -13.26 -10.71 -3.67
CA ASP A 103 -14.20 -10.74 -2.54
C ASP A 103 -13.66 -10.12 -1.24
N ASP A 104 -12.41 -9.65 -1.19
CA ASP A 104 -11.83 -9.01 0.00
C ASP A 104 -11.83 -7.48 -0.12
N MET A 105 -13.00 -6.88 0.14
CA MET A 105 -13.25 -5.43 0.03
C MET A 105 -12.24 -4.54 0.78
N TYR A 106 -11.66 -5.04 1.87
CA TYR A 106 -10.70 -4.32 2.72
C TYR A 106 -9.30 -4.92 2.70
N ALA A 107 -9.11 -6.03 1.97
CA ALA A 107 -7.86 -6.79 1.87
C ALA A 107 -7.27 -7.24 3.21
N ILE A 108 -8.11 -7.55 4.20
CA ILE A 108 -7.66 -7.92 5.55
C ILE A 108 -6.80 -9.18 5.53
N SER A 109 -7.15 -10.15 4.67
CA SER A 109 -6.40 -11.40 4.55
C SER A 109 -5.02 -11.17 3.92
N ALA A 110 -4.96 -10.36 2.86
CA ALA A 110 -3.71 -9.98 2.21
C ALA A 110 -2.81 -9.18 3.16
N LEU A 111 -3.40 -8.28 3.94
CA LEU A 111 -2.73 -7.49 4.96
C LEU A 111 -2.07 -8.38 6.03
N ARG A 112 -2.81 -9.33 6.62
CA ARG A 112 -2.25 -10.25 7.63
C ARG A 112 -1.10 -11.10 7.08
N LYS A 113 -1.25 -11.63 5.86
CA LYS A 113 -0.18 -12.40 5.20
C LYS A 113 1.07 -11.54 4.97
N CYS A 114 0.90 -10.31 4.51
CA CYS A 114 2.00 -9.39 4.27
C CYS A 114 2.70 -8.98 5.58
N LEU A 115 1.95 -8.64 6.63
CA LEU A 115 2.49 -8.32 7.95
C LEU A 115 3.31 -9.48 8.53
N ALA A 116 2.80 -10.72 8.45
CA ALA A 116 3.52 -11.90 8.91
C ALA A 116 4.83 -12.13 8.14
N SER A 117 4.80 -11.97 6.82
CA SER A 117 5.99 -12.08 5.97
C SER A 117 7.03 -11.02 6.33
N LEU A 118 6.62 -9.75 6.40
CA LEU A 118 7.52 -8.64 6.71
C LEU A 118 8.05 -8.71 8.13
N SER A 119 7.24 -9.14 9.10
CA SER A 119 7.67 -9.37 10.48
C SER A 119 8.75 -10.45 10.55
N THR A 120 8.62 -11.52 9.75
CA THR A 120 9.63 -12.58 9.68
C THR A 120 10.95 -12.06 9.10
N GLU A 121 10.89 -11.26 8.03
CA GLU A 121 12.08 -10.73 7.35
C GLU A 121 12.76 -9.59 8.14
N LEU A 122 11.97 -8.71 8.75
CA LEU A 122 12.46 -7.47 9.38
C LEU A 122 12.53 -7.54 10.92
N GLY A 123 11.97 -8.60 11.53
CA GLY A 123 12.05 -8.85 12.96
C GLY A 123 11.21 -7.91 13.85
N PHE A 124 10.22 -7.20 13.30
CA PHE A 124 9.32 -6.37 14.11
C PHE A 124 8.14 -7.18 14.69
N SER A 125 7.60 -6.75 15.83
CA SER A 125 6.43 -7.38 16.45
C SER A 125 5.13 -6.97 15.78
N THR A 126 4.23 -7.93 15.51
CA THR A 126 2.88 -7.68 14.97
C THR A 126 1.81 -7.52 16.05
N GLN A 127 2.12 -7.72 17.33
CA GLN A 127 1.10 -7.83 18.39
C GLN A 127 0.10 -6.67 18.43
N TRP A 128 0.57 -5.43 18.26
CA TRP A 128 -0.30 -4.25 18.18
C TRP A 128 -1.11 -4.20 16.89
N ALA A 129 -0.52 -4.59 15.75
CA ALA A 129 -1.24 -4.66 14.49
C ALA A 129 -2.32 -5.74 14.54
N ASP A 130 -2.01 -6.90 15.12
CA ASP A 130 -2.96 -8.00 15.32
C ASP A 130 -4.12 -7.57 16.22
N ALA A 131 -3.82 -6.93 17.37
CA ALA A 131 -4.85 -6.44 18.28
C ALA A 131 -5.76 -5.37 17.62
N LEU A 132 -5.18 -4.46 16.83
CA LEU A 132 -5.95 -3.45 16.10
C LEU A 132 -6.80 -4.08 14.99
N LEU A 133 -6.26 -5.07 14.28
CA LEU A 133 -7.01 -5.80 13.26
C LEU A 133 -8.16 -6.60 13.88
N ASP A 134 -7.93 -7.26 15.00
CA ASP A 134 -8.96 -8.03 15.69
C ASP A 134 -10.08 -7.14 16.24
N ALA A 135 -9.73 -5.91 16.66
CA ALA A 135 -10.70 -4.96 17.22
C ALA A 135 -11.46 -4.14 16.18
N LEU A 136 -10.84 -3.85 15.03
CA LEU A 136 -11.32 -2.81 14.10
C LEU A 136 -11.60 -3.32 12.68
N ALA A 137 -11.07 -4.48 12.28
CA ALA A 137 -11.31 -5.00 10.95
C ALA A 137 -12.79 -5.40 10.81
N PRO A 138 -13.48 -4.97 9.75
CA PRO A 138 -14.84 -5.41 9.48
C PRO A 138 -14.90 -6.93 9.36
N THR A 139 -15.93 -7.51 9.97
CA THR A 139 -16.31 -8.90 9.71
C THR A 139 -16.77 -9.06 8.25
N SER A 140 -16.81 -10.30 7.75
CA SER A 140 -17.32 -10.56 6.40
C SER A 140 -18.78 -10.11 6.20
N GLU A 141 -19.60 -10.17 7.25
CA GLU A 141 -20.99 -9.69 7.23
C GLU A 141 -21.06 -8.15 7.13
N GLU A 142 -20.27 -7.44 7.93
CA GLU A 142 -20.17 -5.98 7.87
C GLU A 142 -19.60 -5.49 6.54
N ALA A 143 -18.61 -6.21 5.98
CA ALA A 143 -18.05 -5.90 4.67
C ALA A 143 -19.11 -6.08 3.56
N THR A 144 -19.87 -7.19 3.61
CA THR A 144 -20.96 -7.44 2.65
C THR A 144 -22.03 -6.36 2.74
N THR A 145 -22.43 -6.00 3.96
CA THR A 145 -23.44 -4.95 4.19
C THR A 145 -22.94 -3.58 3.70
N THR A 146 -21.68 -3.23 3.97
CA THR A 146 -21.07 -1.99 3.49
C THR A 146 -21.04 -1.96 1.96
N GLN A 147 -20.66 -3.06 1.31
CA GLN A 147 -20.64 -3.17 -0.14
C GLN A 147 -22.03 -2.93 -0.75
N GLN A 148 -23.07 -3.55 -0.18
CA GLN A 148 -24.46 -3.36 -0.63
C GLN A 148 -24.91 -1.90 -0.45
N ASN A 149 -24.60 -1.28 0.69
CA ASN A 149 -24.94 0.11 0.95
C ASN A 149 -24.26 1.07 -0.03
N ILE A 150 -22.99 0.85 -0.34
CA ILE A 150 -22.25 1.65 -1.33
C ILE A 150 -22.87 1.48 -2.72
N GLN A 151 -23.19 0.25 -3.12
CA GLN A 151 -23.83 -0.02 -4.42
C GLN A 151 -25.19 0.67 -4.53
N GLN A 152 -26.02 0.60 -3.49
CA GLN A 152 -27.31 1.28 -3.45
C GLN A 152 -27.15 2.80 -3.52
N TRP A 153 -26.20 3.36 -2.77
CA TRP A 153 -25.90 4.78 -2.82
C TRP A 153 -25.41 5.22 -4.21
N GLN A 154 -24.49 4.47 -4.83
CA GLN A 154 -24.02 4.74 -6.19
C GLN A 154 -25.17 4.69 -7.20
N ALA A 155 -26.02 3.66 -7.14
CA ALA A 155 -27.19 3.54 -8.00
C ALA A 155 -28.15 4.74 -7.84
N SER A 156 -28.29 5.29 -6.64
CA SER A 156 -29.13 6.48 -6.39
C SER A 156 -28.60 7.76 -7.05
N LEU A 157 -27.30 7.82 -7.37
CA LEU A 157 -26.66 8.96 -8.02
C LEU A 157 -26.61 8.84 -9.55
N LEU A 158 -26.92 7.65 -10.09
CA LEU A 158 -26.81 7.37 -11.52
C LEU A 158 -28.14 7.55 -12.26
N PRO A 159 -28.11 7.94 -13.55
CA PRO A 159 -29.31 7.95 -14.38
C PRO A 159 -29.93 6.56 -14.52
N PRO A 160 -31.26 6.46 -14.75
CA PRO A 160 -31.92 5.18 -14.98
C PRO A 160 -31.26 4.37 -16.11
N GLY A 161 -30.93 3.11 -15.83
CA GLY A 161 -30.32 2.19 -16.80
C GLY A 161 -28.78 2.24 -16.88
N VAL A 162 -28.12 3.05 -16.05
CA VAL A 162 -26.66 3.01 -15.87
C VAL A 162 -26.34 2.15 -14.66
N GLU A 163 -25.62 1.05 -14.87
CA GLU A 163 -25.16 0.18 -13.79
C GLU A 163 -24.02 0.85 -12.99
N PRO A 164 -24.00 0.72 -11.66
CA PRO A 164 -22.87 1.13 -10.84
C PRO A 164 -21.59 0.43 -11.28
N THR A 165 -20.49 1.16 -11.31
CA THR A 165 -19.17 0.55 -11.46
C THR A 165 -18.95 -0.44 -10.31
N PRO A 166 -18.46 -1.66 -10.56
CA PRO A 166 -18.18 -2.63 -9.50
C PRO A 166 -17.41 -1.99 -8.35
N GLY A 167 -17.88 -2.28 -7.14
CA GLY A 167 -17.42 -1.63 -5.91
C GLY A 167 -15.91 -1.65 -5.82
N ALA A 168 -15.33 -0.47 -5.67
CA ALA A 168 -13.90 -0.35 -5.50
C ALA A 168 -13.50 -0.76 -4.08
N ARG A 169 -12.33 -1.39 -3.96
CA ARG A 169 -11.72 -1.73 -2.67
C ARG A 169 -11.59 -0.47 -1.81
N LEU A 170 -11.87 -0.60 -0.51
CA LEU A 170 -11.67 0.48 0.44
C LEU A 170 -10.36 0.30 1.22
N PRO A 171 -9.55 1.36 1.38
CA PRO A 171 -8.31 1.26 2.13
C PRO A 171 -8.66 1.17 3.63
N PHE A 172 -8.32 0.05 4.26
CA PHE A 172 -8.53 -0.13 5.69
C PHE A 172 -7.31 0.22 6.53
N ALA A 173 -6.13 -0.22 6.10
CA ALA A 173 -4.89 0.00 6.84
C ALA A 173 -3.68 0.14 5.91
N ALA A 174 -2.60 0.67 6.46
CA ALA A 174 -1.34 0.88 5.78
C ALA A 174 -0.16 0.62 6.70
N LEU A 175 0.99 0.30 6.10
CA LEU A 175 2.27 0.39 6.77
C LEU A 175 2.93 1.70 6.40
N ALA A 176 3.54 2.33 7.40
CA ALA A 176 4.36 3.51 7.23
C ALA A 176 5.78 3.24 7.70
N TYR A 177 6.73 3.84 6.99
CA TYR A 177 8.14 3.74 7.27
C TYR A 177 8.72 5.14 7.50
N GLY A 178 9.15 5.41 8.74
CA GLY A 178 9.88 6.62 9.10
C GLY A 178 11.36 6.44 8.82
N LEU A 179 11.97 7.37 8.07
CA LEU A 179 13.36 7.27 7.65
C LEU A 179 14.23 8.17 8.53
N ASP A 180 15.26 7.61 9.18
CA ASP A 180 16.12 8.35 10.12
C ASP A 180 17.59 7.92 9.98
N GLY A 181 18.38 8.75 9.29
CA GLY A 181 19.75 8.37 8.90
C GLY A 181 19.71 7.06 8.10
N PRO A 182 20.44 6.00 8.49
CA PRO A 182 20.38 4.70 7.81
C PRO A 182 19.22 3.81 8.29
N ARG A 183 18.44 4.24 9.29
CA ARG A 183 17.43 3.39 9.95
C ARG A 183 16.05 3.61 9.34
N THR A 184 15.29 2.53 9.24
CA THR A 184 13.89 2.54 8.84
C THR A 184 13.03 2.06 10.00
N ASP A 185 12.17 2.93 10.51
CA ASP A 185 11.23 2.67 11.60
C ASP A 185 9.87 2.24 11.02
N THR A 186 9.35 1.08 11.42
CA THR A 186 8.11 0.49 10.87
C THR A 186 6.93 0.84 11.76
N ARG A 187 5.83 1.31 11.16
CA ARG A 187 4.60 1.73 11.86
C ARG A 187 3.38 1.18 11.15
N TYR A 188 2.39 0.75 11.93
CA TYR A 188 1.08 0.32 11.42
C TYR A 188 0.05 1.42 11.64
N GLU A 189 -0.73 1.74 10.60
CA GLU A 189 -1.73 2.82 10.60
C GLU A 189 -3.09 2.26 10.15
N THR A 190 -4.11 2.39 11.00
CA THR A 190 -5.51 2.13 10.62
C THR A 190 -6.14 3.40 10.06
N ARG A 191 -6.96 3.27 9.03
CA ARG A 191 -7.72 4.37 8.44
C ARG A 191 -9.18 4.24 8.84
N GLN A 192 -9.58 4.97 9.87
CA GLN A 192 -10.97 5.16 10.29
C GLN A 192 -11.41 6.58 9.97
#